data_AF-A0A8H9GQW9-F1
#
_entry.id   AF-A0A8H9GQW9-F1
#
_cell.length_a   1.000
_cell.length_b   1.000
_cell.length_c   1.000
_cell.angle_alpha   90.00
_cell.angle_beta   90.00
_cell.angle_gamma   90.00
#
_symmetry.space_group_name_H-M   'P 1'
#
loop_
_entity.id
_entity.type
_entity.pdbx_description
1 polymer ?
#
loop_
_entity_poly.entity_id
_entity_poly.type
_entity_poly.pdbx_seq_one_letter_code
_entity_poly.pdbx_strand_id
1 'polypeptide(L)'
;MTRPTRTAQLLLALTLALLGAAHAQTGTPGQRQMTPEMQARLKAIQPVTDLAQTLRLLPDLEKNKTTALTKAQANLLLPILTAVQKASSVQPGDAKKYLTQIEDKVLTDRQLTALDSLMLKAEQEREARRTQAGRTQSQGSGQGQRVPGLPGGLGGVLGGQGQRPGGAGQAPTGPSGQGGQPGTFNPFKQGRMAEQLGAYIKVLQKK
;
A
#
# COMPACT_ATOMS: atom_id res chain seq x y z
N MET A 1 23.39 -7.06 82.44
CA MET A 1 22.71 -5.78 82.76
C MET A 1 23.51 -4.63 82.13
N THR A 2 22.82 -3.53 81.80
CA THR A 2 23.30 -2.20 81.32
C THR A 2 23.71 -1.98 79.84
N ARG A 3 22.68 -1.60 79.06
CA ARG A 3 22.54 -0.50 78.05
C ARG A 3 23.39 -0.48 76.76
N PRO A 4 22.74 -0.62 75.58
CA PRO A 4 23.21 0.01 74.34
C PRO A 4 22.63 1.43 74.18
N THR A 5 23.54 2.36 73.91
CA THR A 5 23.33 3.79 73.69
C THR A 5 22.64 4.06 72.35
N ARG A 6 21.61 4.91 72.37
CA ARG A 6 20.93 5.47 71.20
C ARG A 6 21.85 6.44 70.47
N THR A 7 22.09 6.22 69.18
CA THR A 7 22.37 7.30 68.20
C THR A 7 22.25 6.74 66.78
N ALA A 8 21.78 7.59 65.86
CA ALA A 8 21.59 7.36 64.42
C ALA A 8 20.25 6.72 63.98
N GLN A 9 19.14 7.40 64.28
CA GLN A 9 18.08 7.57 63.29
C GLN A 9 18.57 8.58 62.25
N LEU A 10 18.68 8.20 60.98
CA LEU A 10 18.45 9.04 59.80
C LEU A 10 18.81 8.25 58.53
N LEU A 11 18.01 8.45 57.48
CA LEU A 11 18.16 7.93 56.10
C LEU A 11 17.38 6.65 55.76
N LEU A 12 16.08 6.68 56.08
CA LEU A 12 15.05 6.12 55.20
C LEU A 12 14.53 7.28 54.31
N ALA A 13 14.35 7.00 53.01
CA ALA A 13 13.73 7.84 51.97
C ALA A 13 14.62 8.85 51.20
N LEU A 14 15.15 8.40 50.05
CA LEU A 14 15.32 9.08 48.75
C LEU A 14 16.21 8.14 47.92
N THR A 15 15.73 7.41 46.92
CA THR A 15 15.78 7.85 45.51
C THR A 15 15.02 6.84 44.62
N LEU A 16 13.69 6.84 44.68
CA LEU A 16 12.85 6.27 43.62
C LEU A 16 12.36 7.43 42.76
N ALA A 17 13.14 7.79 41.74
CA ALA A 17 12.72 8.53 40.52
C ALA A 17 13.94 9.22 39.90
N LEU A 18 14.60 8.56 38.94
CA LEU A 18 15.26 9.27 37.84
C LEU A 18 15.15 8.45 36.55
N LEU A 19 14.08 8.77 35.84
CA LEU A 19 14.07 9.11 34.42
C LEU A 19 14.70 8.10 33.45
N GLY A 20 13.83 7.23 32.92
CA GLY A 20 13.95 6.80 31.53
C GLY A 20 13.72 8.00 30.61
N ALA A 21 14.79 8.49 29.99
CA ALA A 21 14.75 9.41 28.84
C ALA A 21 16.15 9.52 28.21
N ALA A 22 16.60 8.47 27.53
CA ALA A 22 17.83 8.53 26.73
C ALA A 22 17.81 7.52 25.56
N HIS A 23 16.83 7.65 24.66
CA HIS A 23 16.91 7.09 23.31
C HIS A 23 16.33 8.10 22.31
N ALA A 24 17.05 9.21 22.13
CA ALA A 24 16.73 10.21 21.11
C ALA A 24 18.00 10.71 20.41
N GLN A 25 18.75 9.79 19.80
CA GLN A 25 19.86 10.05 18.87
C GLN A 25 19.89 8.80 17.97
N THR A 26 19.75 8.81 16.65
CA THR A 26 20.08 9.75 15.59
C THR A 26 19.18 9.44 14.37
N GLY A 27 18.37 10.39 13.92
CA GLY A 27 17.55 10.25 12.72
C GLY A 27 18.00 11.24 11.66
N THR A 28 18.59 10.76 10.58
CA THR A 28 18.93 11.52 9.38
C THR A 28 17.72 12.34 8.89
N PRO A 29 17.85 13.64 8.58
CA PRO A 29 16.73 14.43 8.08
C PRO A 29 16.32 13.89 6.69
N GLY A 30 15.18 13.21 6.63
CA GLY A 30 14.64 12.59 5.41
C GLY A 30 14.00 11.21 5.60
N GLN A 31 14.30 10.50 6.69
CA GLN A 31 13.64 9.25 7.03
C GLN A 31 12.40 9.55 7.89
N ARG A 32 11.22 9.66 7.26
CA ARG A 32 9.95 9.66 8.00
C ARG A 32 9.82 8.29 8.68
N GLN A 33 10.20 8.22 9.96
CA GLN A 33 9.96 7.04 10.77
C GLN A 33 8.45 6.80 10.83
N MET A 34 8.04 5.60 10.44
CA MET A 34 6.64 5.25 10.37
C MET A 34 6.10 5.05 11.79
N THR A 35 5.21 5.94 12.25
CA THR A 35 4.65 5.83 13.60
C THR A 35 3.84 4.55 13.76
N PRO A 36 3.71 3.99 14.98
CA PRO A 36 2.90 2.80 15.23
C PRO A 36 1.46 2.92 14.73
N GLU A 37 0.85 4.10 14.83
CA GLU A 37 -0.50 4.38 14.35
C GLU A 37 -0.57 4.33 12.82
N MET A 38 0.46 4.85 12.14
CA MET A 38 0.54 4.73 10.68
C MET A 38 0.68 3.26 10.25
N GLN A 39 1.48 2.46 10.97
CA GLN A 39 1.62 1.04 10.67
C GLN A 39 0.31 0.28 10.88
N ALA A 40 -0.39 0.56 11.98
CA ALA A 40 -1.71 -0.01 12.25
C ALA A 40 -2.72 0.34 11.14
N ARG A 41 -2.69 1.58 10.64
CA ARG A 41 -3.52 2.02 9.52
C ARG A 41 -3.19 1.28 8.21
N LEU A 42 -1.91 1.09 7.89
CA LEU A 42 -1.52 0.31 6.71
C LEU A 42 -1.92 -1.17 6.81
N LYS A 43 -1.87 -1.74 8.01
CA LYS A 43 -2.37 -3.10 8.26
C LYS A 43 -3.89 -3.18 8.13
N ALA A 44 -4.61 -2.18 8.63
CA ALA A 44 -6.07 -2.15 8.56
C ALA A 44 -6.60 -2.06 7.12
N ILE A 45 -5.86 -1.44 6.19
CA ILE A 45 -6.28 -1.35 4.78
C ILE A 45 -5.89 -2.57 3.93
N GLN A 46 -5.10 -3.52 4.47
CA GLN A 46 -4.67 -4.72 3.72
C GLN A 46 -5.84 -5.46 3.06
N PRO A 47 -6.99 -5.72 3.73
CA PRO A 47 -8.08 -6.44 3.08
C PRO A 47 -8.65 -5.71 1.85
N VAL A 48 -8.62 -4.37 1.85
CA VAL A 48 -9.07 -3.56 0.70
C VAL A 48 -8.07 -3.68 -0.45
N THR A 49 -6.77 -3.68 -0.15
CA THR A 49 -5.74 -3.87 -1.17
C THR A 49 -5.75 -5.29 -1.73
N ASP A 50 -6.00 -6.29 -0.89
CA ASP A 50 -6.07 -7.70 -1.29
C ASP A 50 -7.29 -7.93 -2.18
N LEU A 51 -8.46 -7.41 -1.78
CA LEU A 51 -9.66 -7.44 -2.64
C LEU A 51 -9.39 -6.78 -3.99
N ALA A 52 -8.70 -5.64 -4.03
CA ALA A 52 -8.34 -4.98 -5.28
C ALA A 52 -7.42 -5.83 -6.16
N GLN A 53 -6.47 -6.55 -5.57
CA GLN A 53 -5.61 -7.46 -6.32
C GLN A 53 -6.39 -8.67 -6.85
N THR A 54 -7.18 -9.32 -5.99
CA THR A 54 -8.04 -10.45 -6.38
C THR A 54 -8.96 -10.07 -7.53
N LEU A 55 -9.73 -8.99 -7.39
CA LEU A 55 -10.68 -8.56 -8.44
C LEU A 55 -9.99 -8.17 -9.75
N ARG A 56 -8.75 -7.65 -9.70
CA ARG A 56 -7.96 -7.35 -10.89
C ARG A 56 -7.54 -8.61 -11.65
N LEU A 57 -7.28 -9.71 -10.93
CA LEU A 57 -6.74 -10.96 -11.49
C LEU A 57 -7.82 -11.99 -11.82
N LEU A 58 -9.03 -11.88 -11.28
CA LEU A 58 -10.17 -12.75 -11.64
C LEU A 58 -10.41 -12.87 -13.17
N PRO A 59 -10.32 -11.81 -13.99
CA PRO A 59 -10.44 -11.93 -15.44
C PRO A 59 -9.37 -12.82 -16.08
N ASP A 60 -8.19 -12.95 -15.46
CA ASP A 60 -7.12 -13.78 -15.99
C ASP A 60 -7.40 -15.28 -15.84
N LEU A 61 -8.25 -15.67 -14.88
CA LEU A 61 -8.72 -17.06 -14.76
C LEU A 61 -9.51 -17.51 -15.98
N GLU A 62 -10.19 -16.58 -16.66
CA GLU A 62 -10.97 -16.84 -17.88
C GLU A 62 -10.09 -17.19 -19.09
N LYS A 63 -8.79 -16.85 -19.06
CA LYS A 63 -7.85 -17.16 -20.15
C LYS A 63 -7.59 -18.65 -20.31
N ASN A 64 -7.88 -19.45 -19.28
CA ASN A 64 -7.76 -20.90 -19.32
C ASN A 64 -9.12 -21.55 -19.03
N LYS A 65 -9.59 -22.39 -19.96
CA LYS A 65 -10.90 -23.06 -19.88
C LYS A 65 -11.09 -23.89 -18.60
N THR A 66 -10.00 -24.39 -18.02
CA THR A 66 -10.04 -25.22 -16.80
C THR A 66 -10.11 -24.43 -15.50
N THR A 67 -9.88 -23.12 -15.56
CA THR A 67 -9.96 -22.19 -14.42
C THR A 67 -11.01 -21.10 -14.62
N ALA A 68 -11.59 -21.00 -15.82
CA ALA A 68 -12.67 -20.06 -16.12
C ALA A 68 -13.85 -20.26 -15.17
N LEU A 69 -14.52 -19.17 -14.78
CA LEU A 69 -15.69 -19.25 -13.92
C LEU A 69 -16.86 -19.88 -14.67
N THR A 70 -17.55 -20.79 -14.00
CA THR A 70 -18.82 -21.33 -14.48
C THR A 70 -19.92 -20.27 -14.38
N LYS A 71 -21.04 -20.51 -15.07
CA LYS A 71 -22.23 -19.64 -14.97
C LYS A 71 -22.75 -19.52 -13.53
N ALA A 72 -22.74 -20.62 -12.78
CA ALA A 72 -23.15 -20.62 -11.38
C ALA A 72 -22.25 -19.73 -10.52
N GLN A 73 -20.93 -19.83 -10.70
CA GLN A 73 -19.96 -18.98 -10.00
C GLN A 73 -20.11 -17.50 -10.39
N ALA A 74 -20.34 -17.21 -11.68
CA ALA A 74 -20.58 -15.86 -12.15
C ALA A 74 -21.82 -15.23 -11.48
N ASN A 75 -22.91 -15.99 -11.32
CA ASN A 75 -24.11 -15.52 -10.64
C ASN A 75 -23.89 -15.21 -9.15
N LEU A 76 -22.99 -15.94 -8.47
CA LEU A 76 -22.60 -15.65 -7.09
C LEU A 76 -21.65 -14.44 -7.00
N LEU A 77 -20.78 -14.25 -8.00
CA LEU A 77 -19.78 -13.19 -8.02
C LEU A 77 -20.37 -11.82 -8.41
N LEU A 78 -21.29 -11.78 -9.37
CA LEU A 78 -21.92 -10.55 -9.88
C LEU A 78 -22.49 -9.62 -8.78
N PRO A 79 -23.24 -10.08 -7.76
CA PRO A 79 -23.73 -9.21 -6.71
C PRO A 79 -22.58 -8.60 -5.88
N ILE A 80 -21.49 -9.33 -5.66
CA ILE A 80 -20.30 -8.85 -4.94
C ILE A 80 -19.64 -7.73 -5.75
N LEU A 81 -19.34 -7.97 -7.03
CA LEU A 81 -18.71 -6.97 -7.90
C LEU A 81 -19.56 -5.70 -8.04
N THR A 82 -20.87 -5.88 -8.14
CA THR A 82 -21.82 -4.76 -8.25
C THR A 82 -21.87 -3.95 -6.96
N ALA A 83 -21.86 -4.60 -5.79
CA ALA A 83 -21.82 -3.92 -4.49
C ALA A 83 -20.54 -3.09 -4.36
N VAL A 84 -19.39 -3.68 -4.69
CA VAL A 84 -18.08 -3.01 -4.67
C VAL A 84 -18.03 -1.81 -5.63
N GLN A 85 -18.56 -1.95 -6.84
CA GLN A 85 -18.65 -0.86 -7.83
C GLN A 85 -19.55 0.30 -7.35
N LYS A 86 -20.65 -0.02 -6.65
CA LYS A 86 -21.63 0.97 -6.20
C LYS A 86 -21.24 1.65 -4.88
N ALA A 87 -20.47 0.99 -4.01
CA ALA A 87 -20.09 1.52 -2.71
C ALA A 87 -19.32 2.85 -2.82
N SER A 88 -19.67 3.85 -2.00
CA SER A 88 -18.89 5.11 -1.92
C SER A 88 -17.49 4.88 -1.35
N SER A 89 -17.36 3.91 -0.45
CA SER A 89 -16.12 3.48 0.19
C SER A 89 -16.12 1.96 0.36
N VAL A 90 -14.97 1.31 0.25
CA VAL A 90 -14.82 -0.11 0.64
C VAL A 90 -14.12 -0.15 1.99
N GLN A 91 -14.85 -0.49 3.05
CA GLN A 91 -14.30 -0.60 4.39
C GLN A 91 -13.55 -1.92 4.58
N PRO A 92 -12.56 -2.01 5.49
CA PRO A 92 -11.81 -3.24 5.73
C PRO A 92 -12.68 -4.45 6.10
N GLY A 93 -13.75 -4.23 6.88
CA GLY A 93 -14.69 -5.28 7.27
C GLY A 93 -15.47 -5.85 6.08
N ASP A 94 -15.98 -4.97 5.22
CA ASP A 94 -16.67 -5.36 3.99
C ASP A 94 -15.71 -6.06 3.02
N ALA A 95 -14.49 -5.54 2.88
CA ALA A 95 -13.48 -6.15 2.02
C ALA A 95 -13.15 -7.58 2.46
N LYS A 96 -12.94 -7.80 3.77
CA LYS A 96 -12.73 -9.15 4.32
C LYS A 96 -13.92 -10.05 4.03
N LYS A 97 -15.15 -9.56 4.23
CA LYS A 97 -16.37 -10.32 3.92
C LYS A 97 -16.46 -10.70 2.45
N TYR A 98 -16.15 -9.78 1.54
CA TYR A 98 -16.15 -10.05 0.10
C TYR A 98 -15.06 -11.04 -0.30
N LEU A 99 -13.85 -10.92 0.25
CA LEU A 99 -12.77 -11.89 0.03
C LEU A 99 -13.18 -13.29 0.47
N THR A 100 -13.67 -13.46 1.70
CA THR A 100 -14.17 -14.75 2.20
C THR A 100 -15.27 -15.32 1.31
N GLN A 101 -16.21 -14.50 0.84
CA GLN A 101 -17.26 -14.98 -0.08
C GLN A 101 -16.68 -15.43 -1.43
N ILE A 102 -15.72 -14.68 -1.97
CA ILE A 102 -15.07 -15.03 -3.24
C ILE A 102 -14.28 -16.33 -3.08
N GLU A 103 -13.43 -16.41 -2.06
CA GLU A 103 -12.49 -17.51 -1.88
C GLU A 103 -13.19 -18.81 -1.44
N ASP A 104 -14.10 -18.73 -0.47
CA ASP A 104 -14.70 -19.94 0.12
C ASP A 104 -15.95 -20.43 -0.62
N LYS A 105 -16.66 -19.53 -1.33
CA LYS A 105 -17.98 -19.85 -1.90
C LYS A 105 -18.08 -19.71 -3.40
N VAL A 106 -17.23 -18.89 -4.03
CA VAL A 106 -17.25 -18.68 -5.48
C VAL A 106 -16.19 -19.52 -6.14
N LEU A 107 -14.94 -19.40 -5.69
CA LEU A 107 -13.81 -20.08 -6.31
C LEU A 107 -13.70 -21.52 -5.82
N THR A 108 -13.20 -22.39 -6.71
CA THR A 108 -12.77 -23.74 -6.37
C THR A 108 -11.30 -23.73 -5.98
N ASP A 109 -10.82 -24.76 -5.28
CA ASP A 109 -9.41 -24.94 -4.91
C ASP A 109 -8.45 -24.79 -6.10
N ARG A 110 -8.86 -25.34 -7.26
CA ARG A 110 -8.10 -25.23 -8.51
C ARG A 110 -7.99 -23.78 -8.99
N GLN A 111 -9.06 -23.00 -8.88
CA GLN A 111 -9.09 -21.59 -9.27
C GLN A 111 -8.32 -20.72 -8.28
N LEU A 112 -8.40 -21.04 -6.99
CA LEU A 112 -7.60 -20.40 -5.94
C LEU A 112 -6.11 -20.59 -6.21
N THR A 113 -5.68 -21.84 -6.47
CA THR A 113 -4.27 -22.15 -6.80
C THR A 113 -3.79 -21.40 -8.04
N ALA A 114 -4.66 -21.28 -9.06
CA ALA A 114 -4.36 -20.51 -10.26
C ALA A 114 -4.27 -19.00 -9.97
N LEU A 115 -5.13 -18.47 -9.10
CA LEU A 115 -5.09 -17.08 -8.67
C LEU A 115 -3.80 -16.77 -7.89
N ASP A 116 -3.39 -17.64 -6.97
CA ASP A 116 -2.12 -17.50 -6.23
C ASP A 116 -0.92 -17.45 -7.17
N SER A 117 -0.91 -18.30 -8.19
CA SER A 117 0.13 -18.31 -9.23
C SER A 117 0.16 -16.98 -10.02
N LEU A 118 -1.01 -16.40 -10.31
CA LEU A 118 -1.12 -15.10 -10.96
C LEU A 118 -0.62 -13.97 -10.05
N MET A 119 -0.92 -14.02 -8.75
CA MET A 119 -0.43 -13.04 -7.76
C MET A 119 1.10 -13.07 -7.68
N LEU A 120 1.69 -14.27 -7.57
CA LEU A 120 3.15 -14.44 -7.55
C LEU A 120 3.80 -13.86 -8.81
N LYS A 121 3.23 -14.16 -9.98
CA LYS A 121 3.72 -13.62 -11.26
C LYS A 121 3.63 -12.09 -11.32
N ALA A 122 2.53 -11.51 -10.84
CA ALA A 122 2.34 -10.07 -10.82
C ALA A 122 3.34 -9.37 -9.89
N GLU A 123 3.69 -9.98 -8.76
CA GLU A 123 4.70 -9.42 -7.85
C GLU A 123 6.11 -9.54 -8.44
N GLN A 124 6.46 -10.67 -9.04
CA GLN A 124 7.73 -10.84 -9.77
C GLN A 124 7.89 -9.81 -10.90
N GLU A 125 6.84 -9.55 -11.67
CA GLU A 125 6.87 -8.54 -12.73
C GLU A 125 7.06 -7.13 -12.17
N ARG A 126 6.43 -6.82 -11.03
CA ARG A 126 6.62 -5.55 -10.34
C ARG A 126 8.04 -5.38 -9.84
N GLU A 127 8.63 -6.42 -9.26
CA GLU A 127 10.02 -6.41 -8.79
C GLU A 127 11.00 -6.26 -9.95
N ALA A 128 10.79 -6.98 -11.05
CA ALA A 128 11.57 -6.84 -12.28
C ALA A 128 11.52 -5.41 -12.84
N ARG A 129 10.33 -4.79 -12.87
CA ARG A 129 10.17 -3.39 -13.29
C ARG A 129 10.91 -2.41 -12.37
N ARG A 130 10.91 -2.65 -11.05
CA ARG A 130 11.64 -1.81 -10.07
C ARG A 130 13.15 -1.92 -10.25
N THR A 131 13.67 -3.14 -10.42
CA THR A 131 15.11 -3.35 -10.65
C THR A 131 15.56 -2.76 -11.99
N GLN A 132 14.73 -2.84 -13.03
CA GLN A 132 15.03 -2.21 -14.32
C GLN A 132 15.00 -0.67 -14.24
N ALA A 133 14.00 -0.08 -13.56
CA ALA A 133 13.91 1.37 -13.36
C ALA A 133 15.08 1.92 -12.53
N GLY A 134 15.53 1.19 -11.50
CA GLY A 134 16.71 1.55 -10.71
C GLY A 134 18.02 1.50 -11.51
N ARG A 135 18.12 0.63 -12.53
CA ARG A 135 19.27 0.58 -13.45
C ARG A 135 19.26 1.70 -14.48
N THR A 136 18.10 2.09 -15.00
CA THR A 136 17.99 3.21 -15.97
C THR A 136 18.30 4.57 -15.34
N GLN A 137 17.97 4.78 -14.05
CA GLN A 137 18.29 6.04 -13.36
C GLN A 137 19.78 6.18 -13.01
N SER A 138 20.56 5.10 -13.00
CA SER A 138 22.02 5.14 -12.75
C SER A 138 22.88 5.30 -14.02
N GLN A 139 22.28 5.29 -15.23
CA GLN A 139 23.03 5.28 -16.49
C GLN A 139 22.64 6.41 -17.46
N GLY A 140 21.88 7.42 -16.99
CA GLY A 140 21.32 8.49 -17.82
C GLY A 140 21.47 9.93 -17.29
N SER A 141 22.37 10.17 -16.32
CA SER A 141 22.76 11.54 -15.94
C SER A 141 24.28 11.65 -15.94
N GLY A 142 24.84 11.66 -17.15
CA GLY A 142 26.10 12.37 -17.35
C GLY A 142 25.88 13.85 -17.05
N GLN A 143 26.83 14.43 -16.32
CA GLN A 143 26.94 15.85 -15.96
C GLN A 143 26.22 16.29 -14.66
N GLY A 144 26.99 16.35 -13.58
CA GLY A 144 26.60 16.99 -12.32
C GLY A 144 26.80 16.10 -11.10
N GLN A 145 28.05 15.75 -10.81
CA GLN A 145 28.46 15.12 -9.56
C GLN A 145 28.09 16.02 -8.38
N ARG A 146 26.90 15.81 -7.80
CA ARG A 146 26.50 16.45 -6.56
C ARG A 146 27.25 15.75 -5.43
N VAL A 147 28.37 16.34 -5.02
CA VAL A 147 29.07 16.01 -3.78
C VAL A 147 28.09 16.22 -2.62
N PRO A 148 27.79 15.20 -1.80
CA PRO A 148 26.94 15.36 -0.63
C PRO A 148 27.62 16.29 0.38
N GLY A 149 27.01 17.45 0.68
CA GLY A 149 27.50 18.35 1.73
C GLY A 149 27.31 19.85 1.51
N LEU A 150 26.95 20.33 0.32
CA LEU A 150 26.72 21.77 0.09
C LEU A 150 25.22 22.11 -0.08
N PRO A 151 24.67 23.01 0.75
CA PRO A 151 23.32 23.53 0.59
C PRO A 151 23.30 24.63 -0.50
N GLY A 152 22.45 24.43 -1.51
CA GLY A 152 21.78 25.49 -2.26
C GLY A 152 22.62 26.52 -3.04
N GLY A 153 22.58 26.40 -4.37
CA GLY A 153 22.51 27.55 -5.27
C GLY A 153 23.85 28.13 -5.75
N LEU A 154 24.04 28.12 -7.07
CA LEU A 154 24.66 29.17 -7.92
C LEU A 154 24.86 28.60 -9.34
N GLY A 155 23.76 28.37 -10.05
CA GLY A 155 23.78 27.92 -11.45
C GLY A 155 22.64 28.47 -12.30
N GLY A 156 21.95 29.51 -11.81
CA GLY A 156 20.85 30.16 -12.51
C GLY A 156 21.18 31.61 -12.83
N VAL A 157 22.11 31.86 -13.75
CA VAL A 157 22.36 33.20 -14.34
C VAL A 157 23.10 33.10 -15.68
N LEU A 158 22.51 32.45 -16.71
CA LEU A 158 22.66 32.86 -18.12
C LEU A 158 21.83 31.96 -19.07
N GLY A 159 21.01 32.58 -19.92
CA GLY A 159 20.49 31.96 -21.14
C GLY A 159 19.06 31.44 -21.07
N GLY A 160 18.10 32.33 -21.29
CA GLY A 160 16.69 31.98 -21.48
C GLY A 160 16.36 31.51 -22.90
N GLN A 161 15.07 31.18 -23.04
CA GLN A 161 14.30 30.98 -24.27
C GLN A 161 14.20 29.54 -24.81
N GLY A 162 13.30 28.78 -24.18
CA GLY A 162 12.74 27.55 -24.72
C GLY A 162 11.32 27.35 -24.19
N GLN A 163 10.36 28.01 -24.82
CA GLN A 163 8.93 27.72 -24.68
C GLN A 163 8.68 26.22 -24.92
N ARG A 164 8.06 25.54 -23.96
CA ARG A 164 7.28 24.32 -24.23
C ARG A 164 5.86 24.48 -23.68
N PRO A 165 4.85 24.47 -24.57
CA PRO A 165 3.44 24.56 -24.22
C PRO A 165 2.90 23.21 -23.72
N GLY A 166 1.71 23.27 -23.12
CA GLY A 166 1.01 22.22 -22.37
C GLY A 166 1.09 20.77 -22.86
N GLY A 167 1.10 19.85 -21.89
CA GLY A 167 0.96 18.42 -22.10
C GLY A 167 0.59 17.71 -20.80
N ALA A 168 -0.69 17.34 -20.70
CA ALA A 168 -1.31 16.34 -19.82
C ALA A 168 -0.52 15.83 -18.62
N GLY A 169 -1.04 16.11 -17.42
CA GLY A 169 -0.57 15.59 -16.15
C GLY A 169 -0.42 14.07 -16.16
N GLN A 170 0.82 13.61 -16.11
CA GLN A 170 1.16 12.24 -15.76
C GLN A 170 0.78 12.03 -14.30
N ALA A 171 -0.26 11.22 -14.09
CA ALA A 171 -0.64 10.72 -12.79
C ALA A 171 0.58 10.03 -12.13
N PRO A 172 0.93 10.36 -10.88
CA PRO A 172 2.02 9.70 -10.19
C PRO A 172 1.59 8.27 -9.86
N THR A 173 2.16 7.28 -10.52
CA THR A 173 2.06 5.85 -10.16
C THR A 173 3.00 5.53 -8.98
N GLY A 174 2.77 6.20 -7.85
CA GLY A 174 3.39 5.91 -6.57
C GLY A 174 2.32 5.80 -5.48
N PRO A 175 2.46 4.93 -4.46
CA PRO A 175 1.48 4.77 -3.39
C PRO A 175 1.47 5.94 -2.37
N SER A 176 1.93 7.13 -2.76
CA SER A 176 2.24 8.24 -1.86
C SER A 176 1.57 9.56 -2.26
N GLY A 177 0.39 9.49 -2.88
CA GLY A 177 -0.37 10.66 -3.31
C GLY A 177 -1.88 10.48 -3.15
N GLN A 178 -2.36 10.27 -1.93
CA GLN A 178 -3.80 10.40 -1.66
C GLN A 178 -4.03 10.94 -0.26
N GLY A 179 -4.10 12.27 -0.18
CA GLY A 179 -4.82 12.99 0.88
C GLY A 179 -6.34 12.84 0.71
N GLY A 180 -6.81 11.62 0.45
CA GLY A 180 -8.23 11.31 0.55
C GLY A 180 -8.59 11.24 2.04
N GLN A 181 -9.64 11.94 2.44
CA GLN A 181 -10.17 11.86 3.79
C GLN A 181 -10.32 10.39 4.22
N PRO A 182 -9.88 10.03 5.44
CA PRO A 182 -10.06 8.69 5.96
C PRO A 182 -11.56 8.38 6.03
N GLY A 183 -12.02 7.45 5.20
CA GLY A 183 -13.41 7.02 5.16
C GLY A 183 -14.01 6.86 3.76
N THR A 184 -13.45 7.49 2.73
CA THR A 184 -14.09 7.57 1.39
C THR A 184 -13.28 6.95 0.26
N PHE A 185 -12.33 6.07 0.57
CA PHE A 185 -11.50 5.43 -0.46
C PHE A 185 -12.21 4.21 -1.06
N ASN A 186 -12.50 4.27 -2.35
CA ASN A 186 -12.89 3.10 -3.15
C ASN A 186 -12.06 3.06 -4.45
N PRO A 187 -11.12 2.11 -4.61
CA PRO A 187 -10.31 2.01 -5.83
C PRO A 187 -11.12 1.60 -7.07
N PHE A 188 -12.36 1.14 -6.90
CA PHE A 188 -13.24 0.64 -7.94
C PHE A 188 -14.25 1.67 -8.46
N LYS A 189 -14.23 2.89 -7.92
CA LYS A 189 -15.13 3.98 -8.35
C LYS A 189 -14.61 4.80 -9.51
N GLN A 190 -13.28 4.93 -9.65
CA GLN A 190 -12.66 5.82 -10.63
C GLN A 190 -11.38 5.21 -11.22
N GLY A 191 -11.01 5.67 -12.41
CA GLY A 191 -9.79 5.27 -13.10
C GLY A 191 -9.82 3.85 -13.66
N ARG A 192 -8.64 3.32 -13.99
CA ARG A 192 -8.47 2.05 -14.70
C ARG A 192 -9.12 0.85 -13.99
N MET A 193 -9.09 0.82 -12.66
CA MET A 193 -9.69 -0.29 -11.90
C MET A 193 -11.22 -0.32 -12.01
N ALA A 194 -11.87 0.86 -12.06
CA ALA A 194 -13.31 0.95 -12.25
C ALA A 194 -13.73 0.47 -13.65
N GLU A 195 -12.96 0.85 -14.68
CA GLU A 195 -13.17 0.41 -16.06
C GLU A 195 -12.98 -1.11 -16.20
N GLN A 196 -11.91 -1.66 -15.62
CA GLN A 196 -11.63 -3.09 -15.60
C GLN A 196 -12.74 -3.87 -14.89
N LEU A 197 -13.17 -3.41 -13.72
CA LEU A 197 -14.28 -4.02 -12.99
C LEU A 197 -15.57 -3.98 -13.82
N GLY A 198 -15.90 -2.84 -14.43
CA GLY A 198 -17.08 -2.70 -15.28
C GLY A 198 -17.04 -3.59 -16.53
N ALA A 199 -15.88 -3.72 -17.17
CA ALA A 199 -15.69 -4.63 -18.30
C ALA A 199 -15.86 -6.09 -17.88
N TYR A 200 -15.30 -6.47 -16.74
CA TYR A 200 -15.42 -7.84 -16.24
C TYR A 200 -16.85 -8.19 -15.84
N ILE A 201 -17.57 -7.27 -15.18
CA ILE A 201 -19.01 -7.43 -14.89
C ILE A 201 -19.78 -7.74 -16.18
N LYS A 202 -19.53 -7.01 -17.28
CA LYS A 202 -20.18 -7.26 -18.58
C LYS A 202 -19.84 -8.62 -19.18
N VAL A 203 -18.63 -9.14 -18.96
CA VAL A 203 -18.24 -10.49 -19.39
C VAL A 203 -19.01 -11.54 -18.59
N LEU A 204 -19.10 -11.39 -17.27
CA LEU A 204 -19.82 -12.32 -16.41
C LEU A 204 -21.33 -12.32 -16.66
N GLN A 205 -21.92 -11.16 -16.98
CA GLN A 205 -23.34 -11.05 -17.34
C GLN A 205 -23.72 -11.82 -18.63
N LYS A 206 -22.73 -12.15 -19.47
CA LYS A 206 -22.97 -12.88 -20.73
C LYS A 206 -22.83 -14.41 -20.59
N LYS A 207 -22.42 -14.91 -19.42
CA LYS A 207 -22.33 -16.36 -19.15
C LYS A 207 -23.70 -16.96 -18.87
#